data_AF-A0A6I5N6P0-F1
#
_entry.id   AF-A0A6I5N6P0-F1
#
_cell.length_a   1.000
_cell.length_b   1.000
_cell.length_c   1.000
_cell.angle_alpha   90.00
_cell.angle_beta   90.00
_cell.angle_gamma   90.00
#
_symmetry.space_group_name_H-M   'P 1'
#
loop_
_entity.id
_entity.type
_entity.pdbx_description
1 polymer ?
#
loop_
_entity_poly.entity_id
_entity_poly.type
_entity_poly.pdbx_seq_one_letter_code
_entity_poly.pdbx_strand_id
1 'polypeptide(L)'
;MSEPITPQVSDRICKHMNEDHAEAVLMYAKVYGGSETATAATLQAIDANGMDLRAQVDGQTVPVRVAFDHPLQDAKDAHHTLVEMLKQGQAQ
;
A
#
# COMPACT_ATOMS: atom_id res chain seq x y z
N MET A 1 19.10 1.50 14.54
CA MET A 1 17.87 2.04 15.13
C MET A 1 16.79 1.85 14.09
N SER A 2 15.75 1.08 14.39
CA SER A 2 14.57 1.01 13.52
C SER A 2 13.77 2.30 13.67
N GLU A 3 13.44 2.96 12.56
CA GLU A 3 12.60 4.17 12.58
C GLU A 3 11.13 3.76 12.77
N PRO A 4 10.43 4.29 13.79
CA PRO A 4 9.02 3.99 13.98
C PRO A 4 8.19 4.53 12.81
N ILE A 5 7.08 3.87 12.50
CA ILE A 5 6.13 4.31 11.48
C ILE A 5 5.37 5.53 12.03
N THR A 6 6.00 6.69 11.85
CA THR A 6 5.40 7.99 12.14
C THR A 6 4.68 8.52 10.90
N PRO A 7 3.77 9.49 11.05
CA PRO A 7 3.11 10.14 9.91
C PRO A 7 4.10 10.68 8.86
N GLN A 8 5.28 11.17 9.29
CA GLN A 8 6.33 11.64 8.38
C GLN A 8 6.98 10.52 7.57
N VAL A 9 7.23 9.38 8.20
CA VAL A 9 7.78 8.19 7.53
C VAL A 9 6.74 7.62 6.57
N SER A 10 5.48 7.53 7.01
CA SER A 10 4.35 7.14 6.17
C SER A 10 4.27 8.01 4.92
N ASP A 11 4.27 9.34 5.06
CA ASP A 11 4.20 10.27 3.93
C ASP A 11 5.35 10.05 2.93
N ARG A 12 6.57 9.87 3.43
CA ARG A 12 7.74 9.57 2.59
C ARG A 12 7.59 8.25 1.84
N ILE A 13 7.14 7.19 2.51
CA ILE A 13 6.88 5.88 1.88
C ILE A 13 5.78 6.01 0.84
N CYS A 14 4.68 6.68 1.18
CA CYS A 14 3.56 6.92 0.27
C CYS A 14 4.03 7.62 -1.00
N LYS A 15 4.80 8.70 -0.86
CA LYS A 15 5.32 9.46 -1.98
C LYS A 15 6.22 8.60 -2.88
N HIS A 16 7.19 7.90 -2.30
CA HIS A 16 8.06 7.00 -3.07
C HIS A 16 7.28 5.88 -3.77
N MET A 17 6.35 5.23 -3.07
CA MET A 17 5.53 4.17 -3.66
C MET A 17 4.64 4.69 -4.79
N ASN A 18 4.12 5.91 -4.68
CA ASN A 18 3.30 6.51 -5.72
C ASN A 18 4.13 6.98 -6.94
N GLU A 19 5.38 7.41 -6.74
CA GLU A 19 6.24 7.91 -7.83
C GLU A 19 7.01 6.78 -8.53
N ASP A 20 7.63 5.87 -7.78
CA ASP A 20 8.46 4.78 -8.31
C ASP A 20 7.67 3.48 -8.54
N HIS A 21 6.55 3.28 -7.83
CA HIS A 21 5.86 2.00 -7.74
C HIS A 21 4.33 2.10 -7.90
N ALA A 22 3.81 3.06 -8.66
CA ALA A 22 2.37 3.27 -8.84
C ALA A 22 1.61 2.00 -9.29
N GLU A 23 2.24 1.17 -10.13
CA GLU A 23 1.68 -0.11 -10.59
C GLU A 23 1.55 -1.14 -9.45
N ALA A 24 2.51 -1.16 -8.52
CA ALA A 24 2.44 -2.00 -7.32
C ALA A 24 1.28 -1.57 -6.42
N VAL A 25 1.11 -0.25 -6.24
CA VAL A 25 0.00 0.33 -5.47
C VAL A 25 -1.35 -0.06 -6.09
N LEU A 26 -1.46 -0.01 -7.41
CA LEU A 26 -2.65 -0.48 -8.15
C LEU A 26 -2.91 -1.97 -7.93
N MET A 27 -1.87 -2.80 -8.03
CA MET A 27 -2.01 -4.22 -7.76
C MET A 27 -2.52 -4.47 -6.34
N TYR A 28 -2.03 -3.74 -5.33
CA TYR A 28 -2.53 -3.94 -3.98
C TYR A 28 -4.02 -3.65 -3.85
N ALA A 29 -4.49 -2.56 -4.45
CA ALA A 29 -5.90 -2.22 -4.47
C ALA A 29 -6.77 -3.26 -5.21
N LYS A 30 -6.23 -3.88 -6.26
CA LYS A 30 -6.91 -4.95 -7.01
C LYS A 30 -7.00 -6.25 -6.22
N VAL A 31 -5.85 -6.77 -5.82
CA VAL A 31 -5.70 -8.11 -5.23
C VAL A 31 -6.16 -8.13 -3.78
N TYR A 32 -5.70 -7.17 -2.97
CA TYR A 32 -6.02 -7.12 -1.53
C TYR A 32 -7.20 -6.21 -1.22
N GLY A 33 -7.40 -5.17 -2.04
CA GLY A 33 -8.49 -4.21 -1.87
C GLY A 33 -9.83 -4.60 -2.50
N GLY A 34 -9.90 -5.75 -3.19
CA GLY A 34 -11.11 -6.24 -3.87
C GLY A 34 -11.59 -5.34 -5.02
N SER A 35 -10.75 -4.41 -5.49
CA SER A 35 -11.07 -3.47 -6.56
C SER A 35 -10.42 -3.90 -7.87
N GLU A 36 -10.74 -5.09 -8.36
CA GLU A 36 -10.13 -5.72 -9.55
C GLU A 36 -10.21 -4.84 -10.81
N THR A 37 -11.30 -4.07 -10.93
CA THR A 37 -11.56 -3.14 -12.04
C THR A 37 -10.84 -1.79 -11.89
N ALA A 38 -10.02 -1.60 -10.86
CA ALA A 38 -9.28 -0.35 -10.68
C ALA A 38 -8.34 -0.09 -11.87
N THR A 39 -8.26 1.15 -12.34
CA THR A 39 -7.38 1.57 -13.43
C THR A 39 -6.13 2.28 -12.92
N ALA A 40 -6.20 2.90 -11.75
CA ALA A 40 -5.08 3.52 -11.05
C ALA A 40 -5.29 3.40 -9.53
N ALA A 41 -4.23 3.46 -8.75
CA ALA A 41 -4.35 3.59 -7.31
C ALA A 41 -3.24 4.47 -6.74
N THR A 42 -3.51 5.05 -5.57
CA THR A 42 -2.58 5.94 -4.88
C THR A 42 -2.57 5.61 -3.40
N LEU A 43 -1.37 5.39 -2.85
CA LEU A 43 -1.16 5.15 -1.44
C LEU A 43 -1.30 6.49 -0.70
N GLN A 44 -2.21 6.54 0.27
CA GLN A 44 -2.58 7.75 0.99
C GLN A 44 -1.91 7.80 2.37
N ALA A 45 -1.90 6.67 3.08
CA ALA A 45 -1.28 6.54 4.39
C ALA A 45 -0.90 5.08 4.65
N ILE A 46 0.11 4.88 5.51
CA ILE A 46 0.48 3.57 6.03
C ILE A 46 0.63 3.64 7.55
N ASP A 47 0.02 2.68 8.23
CA ASP A 47 0.04 2.53 9.68
C ASP A 47 0.57 1.15 10.04
N ALA A 48 0.81 0.93 11.34
CA ALA A 48 1.22 -0.39 11.83
C ALA A 48 0.23 -1.50 11.46
N ASN A 49 -1.07 -1.23 11.39
CA ASN A 49 -2.08 -2.28 11.16
C ASN A 49 -2.48 -2.45 9.69
N GLY A 50 -2.06 -1.56 8.79
CA GLY A 50 -2.54 -1.57 7.41
C GLY A 50 -2.16 -0.31 6.65
N MET A 51 -2.65 -0.23 5.41
CA MET A 51 -2.45 0.90 4.54
C MET A 51 -3.76 1.38 3.92
N ASP A 52 -3.89 2.70 3.78
CA ASP A 52 -4.98 3.36 3.08
C ASP A 52 -4.54 3.70 1.66
N LEU A 53 -5.33 3.24 0.71
CA LEU A 53 -5.16 3.44 -0.72
C LEU A 53 -6.41 4.13 -1.27
N ARG A 54 -6.25 4.78 -2.41
CA ARG A 54 -7.35 5.30 -3.22
C ARG A 54 -7.29 4.65 -4.58
N ALA A 55 -8.26 3.81 -4.89
CA ALA A 55 -8.39 3.17 -6.19
C ALA A 55 -9.28 4.02 -7.11
N GLN A 56 -8.90 4.15 -8.37
CA GLN A 56 -9.75 4.71 -9.42
C GLN A 56 -10.49 3.57 -10.10
N VAL A 57 -11.81 3.50 -9.93
CA VAL A 57 -12.71 2.52 -10.55
C VAL A 57 -13.75 3.27 -11.35
N ASP A 58 -13.85 3.00 -12.67
CA ASP A 58 -14.80 3.68 -13.56
C ASP A 58 -14.76 5.22 -13.48
N GLY A 59 -13.56 5.78 -13.27
CA GLY A 59 -13.36 7.23 -13.11
C GLY A 59 -13.77 7.80 -11.75
N GLN A 60 -14.21 6.96 -10.82
CA GLN A 60 -14.50 7.33 -9.43
C GLN A 60 -13.35 6.91 -8.52
N THR A 61 -13.01 7.77 -7.56
CA THR A 61 -11.99 7.45 -6.56
C THR A 61 -12.65 6.80 -5.34
N VAL A 62 -12.32 5.54 -5.10
CA VAL A 62 -12.84 4.72 -3.99
C VAL A 62 -11.74 4.54 -2.94
N PRO A 63 -12.00 4.84 -1.66
CA PRO A 63 -11.07 4.55 -0.58
C PRO A 63 -11.00 3.04 -0.33
N VAL A 64 -9.78 2.51 -0.25
CA VAL A 64 -9.49 1.09 -0.08
C VAL A 64 -8.53 0.94 1.09
N ARG A 65 -8.94 0.20 2.11
CA ARG A 65 -8.10 -0.10 3.28
C ARG A 65 -7.62 -1.55 3.16
N VAL A 66 -6.30 -1.75 3.14
CA VAL A 66 -5.69 -3.09 3.16
C VAL A 66 -5.08 -3.29 4.53
N ALA A 67 -5.59 -4.28 5.27
CA ALA A 67 -5.03 -4.67 6.56
C ALA A 67 -3.81 -5.59 6.35
N PHE A 68 -2.78 -5.40 7.17
CA PHE A 68 -1.65 -6.33 7.21
C PHE A 68 -1.98 -7.54 8.09
N ASP A 69 -1.34 -8.68 7.80
CA ASP A 69 -1.51 -9.91 8.58
C ASP A 69 -0.95 -9.77 10.00
N HIS A 70 0.06 -8.91 10.18
CA HIS A 70 0.64 -8.57 11.46
C HIS A 70 0.81 -7.06 11.63
N PRO A 71 0.84 -6.54 12.87
CA PRO A 71 1.20 -5.16 13.11
C PRO A 71 2.68 -4.95 12.76
N LEU A 72 2.95 -3.94 11.95
CA LEU A 72 4.30 -3.55 11.58
C LEU A 72 5.03 -2.98 12.78
N GLN A 73 6.28 -3.40 12.97
CA GLN A 73 7.09 -2.93 14.10
C GLN A 73 7.79 -1.60 13.80
N ASP A 74 8.24 -1.42 12.56
CA ASP A 74 9.02 -0.27 12.13
C ASP A 74 9.00 -0.07 10.61
N ALA A 75 9.62 1.01 10.13
CA ALA A 75 9.67 1.36 8.71
C ALA A 75 10.33 0.29 7.83
N LYS A 76 11.30 -0.45 8.37
CA LYS A 76 11.98 -1.52 7.63
C LYS A 76 11.07 -2.73 7.49
N ASP A 77 10.34 -3.06 8.56
CA ASP A 77 9.29 -4.08 8.56
C ASP A 77 8.20 -3.73 7.54
N ALA A 78 7.72 -2.48 7.53
CA ALA A 78 6.77 -1.97 6.54
C ALA A 78 7.22 -2.21 5.11
N HIS A 79 8.47 -1.83 4.79
CA HIS A 79 9.03 -2.05 3.46
C HIS A 79 9.12 -3.53 3.10
N HIS A 80 9.52 -4.38 4.06
CA HIS A 80 9.61 -5.82 3.83
C HIS A 80 8.24 -6.45 3.57
N THR A 81 7.25 -6.16 4.41
CA THR A 81 5.87 -6.63 4.25
C THR A 81 5.28 -6.19 2.91
N LEU A 82 5.47 -4.93 2.50
CA LEU A 82 5.02 -4.45 1.18
C LEU A 82 5.67 -5.27 0.06
N VAL A 83 6.99 -5.44 0.06
CA VAL A 83 7.69 -6.22 -0.98
C VAL A 83 7.21 -7.68 -1.01
N GLU A 84 6.96 -8.29 0.15
CA GLU A 84 6.42 -9.65 0.23
C GLU A 84 5.00 -9.74 -0.33
N MET A 85 4.11 -8.81 0.04
CA MET A 85 2.76 -8.73 -0.52
C MET A 85 2.79 -8.52 -2.03
N LEU A 86 3.74 -7.73 -2.54
CA LEU A 86 3.89 -7.52 -3.98
C LEU A 86 4.23 -8.83 -4.69
N LYS A 87 5.24 -9.54 -4.18
CA LYS A 87 5.67 -10.82 -4.74
C LYS A 87 4.55 -11.86 -4.71
N GLN A 88 3.78 -11.91 -3.62
CA GLN A 88 2.63 -12.80 -3.50
C GLN A 88 1.53 -12.45 -4.50
N GLY A 89 1.26 -11.16 -4.71
CA GLY A 89 0.28 -10.70 -5.71
C GLY A 89 0.72 -10.92 -7.17
N GLN A 90 2.03 -10.92 -7.46
CA GLN A 90 2.57 -11.25 -8.78
C GLN A 90 2.57 -12.75 -9.09
N ALA A 91 2.51 -13.60 -8.06
CA ALA A 91 2.55 -15.05 -8.21
C ALA A 91 1.16 -15.68 -8.46
N GLN A 92 0.12 -14.87 -8.65
CA GLN A 92 -1.24 -15.31 -8.98
C GLN A 92 -1.51 -15.36 -10.50
#